data_AF-A0A3C0GE54-F1
#
_entry.id   AF-A0A3C0GE54-F1
#
_cell.length_a   1.000
_cell.length_b   1.000
_cell.length_c   1.000
_cell.angle_alpha   90.00
_cell.angle_beta   90.00
_cell.angle_gamma   90.00
#
_symmetry.space_group_name_H-M   'P 1'
#
loop_
_entity.id
_entity.type
_entity.pdbx_description
1 polymer ?
#
loop_
_entity_poly.entity_id
_entity_poly.type
_entity_poly.pdbx_seq_one_letter_code
_entity_poly.pdbx_strand_id
1 'polypeptide(L)' 'FGPGWDGTYNGVRLPESDYWFVIRYTDATDNNRSIQFKGHFSLIR' A
#
# COMPACT_ATOMS: atom_id res chain seq x y z
N PHE A 1 -12.90 -6.53 5.46
CA PHE A 1 -11.44 -6.65 5.36
C PHE A 1 -11.14 -7.42 4.09
N GLY A 2 -10.62 -6.77 3.06
CA GLY A 2 -10.19 -7.47 1.85
C GLY A 2 -8.95 -8.32 2.15
N PRO A 3 -8.68 -9.39 1.38
CA PRO A 3 -7.43 -10.12 1.49
C PRO A 3 -6.30 -9.11 1.28
N GLY A 4 -5.46 -8.95 2.30
CA GLY A 4 -4.29 -8.08 2.21
C GLY A 4 -3.32 -8.58 1.14
N TRP A 5 -2.14 -7.96 1.08
CA TRP A 5 -1.11 -8.45 0.19
C TRP A 5 -0.56 -9.81 0.64
N ASP A 6 -0.42 -10.75 -0.29
CA ASP A 6 0.00 -12.14 -0.04
C ASP A 6 1.53 -12.35 -0.06
N GLY A 7 2.30 -11.26 -0.20
CA GLY A 7 3.76 -11.28 -0.26
C GLY A 7 4.32 -11.54 -1.67
N THR A 8 3.50 -11.50 -2.71
CA THR A 8 3.95 -11.68 -4.10
C THR A 8 3.86 -10.41 -4.94
N TYR A 9 4.89 -10.13 -5.74
CA TYR A 9 4.87 -9.04 -6.71
C TYR A 9 5.14 -9.60 -8.11
N ASN A 10 4.22 -9.38 -9.04
CA ASN A 10 4.25 -9.95 -10.40
C ASN A 10 4.46 -11.48 -10.41
N GLY A 11 3.84 -12.19 -9.46
CA GLY A 11 3.96 -13.65 -9.31
C GLY A 11 5.26 -14.13 -8.65
N VAL A 12 6.15 -13.23 -8.24
CA VAL A 12 7.41 -13.54 -7.56
C VAL A 12 7.29 -13.24 -6.07
N ARG A 13 7.69 -14.19 -5.22
CA ARG A 13 7.72 -13.99 -3.76
C ARG A 13 8.76 -12.94 -3.40
N LEU A 14 8.36 -11.90 -2.68
CA LEU A 14 9.26 -10.87 -2.22
C LEU A 14 9.95 -11.28 -0.91
N PRO A 15 11.15 -10.74 -0.62
CA PRO A 15 11.91 -11.09 0.58
C PRO A 15 11.19 -10.68 1.88
N GLU A 16 11.57 -11.30 2.99
CA GLU A 16 11.15 -10.85 4.33
C GLU A 16 11.83 -9.51 4.63
N SER A 17 11.08 -8.42 4.54
CA SER A 17 11.59 -7.05 4.65
C SER A 17 10.47 -6.05 4.97
N ASP A 18 10.85 -4.79 5.18
CA ASP A 18 9.94 -3.67 5.37
C ASP A 18 9.53 -3.03 4.04
N TYR A 19 8.23 -3.03 3.77
CA TYR A 19 7.65 -2.50 2.54
C TYR A 19 6.89 -1.21 2.81
N TRP A 20 7.25 -0.17 2.07
CA TRP A 20 6.63 1.16 2.16
C TRP A 20 5.63 1.35 1.02
N PHE A 21 4.48 1.95 1.32
CA PHE A 21 3.48 2.30 0.31
C PHE A 21 3.05 3.76 0.43
N VAL A 22 2.66 4.32 -0.72
CA VAL A 22 2.10 5.66 -0.83
C VAL A 22 0.81 5.57 -1.61
N ILE A 23 -0.30 5.99 -0.99
CA ILE A 23 -1.58 6.16 -1.67
C ILE A 23 -1.73 7.65 -1.96
N ARG A 24 -2.00 7.98 -3.22
CA ARG A 24 -2.45 9.32 -3.61
C ARG A 24 -3.84 9.19 -4.19
N TYR A 25 -4.78 9.95 -3.66
CA TYR A 25 -6.12 10.05 -4.25
C TYR A 25 -6.60 11.49 -4.20
N THR A 26 -7.52 11.81 -5.10
CA THR A 26 -8.20 13.10 -5.14
C THR A 26 -9.57 12.91 -4.50
N ASP A 27 -9.84 13.63 -3.42
CA ASP A 27 -11.15 13.65 -2.82
C ASP A 27 -12.07 14.54 -3.66
N ALA A 28 -12.98 13.91 -4.41
CA ALA A 28 -13.95 14.60 -5.25
C ALA A 28 -15.06 15.29 -4.43
N THR A 29 -15.17 15.02 -3.13
CA THR A 29 -16.19 15.59 -2.24
C THR A 29 -15.69 16.82 -1.47
N ASP A 30 -14.37 16.96 -1.29
CA ASP A 30 -13.71 18.12 -0.68
C ASP A 30 -12.90 18.91 -1.72
N ASN A 31 -13.57 19.67 -2.59
CA ASN A 31 -12.94 20.61 -3.54
C ASN A 31 -11.77 20.03 -4.38
N ASN A 32 -11.82 18.75 -4.78
CA ASN A 32 -10.73 18.07 -5.48
C ASN A 32 -9.39 18.10 -4.71
N ARG A 33 -9.45 18.04 -3.38
CA ARG A 33 -8.27 18.02 -2.54
C ARG A 33 -7.43 16.77 -2.84
N SER A 34 -6.15 16.99 -3.13
CA SER A 34 -5.19 15.89 -3.27
C SER A 34 -4.74 15.43 -1.88
N ILE A 35 -5.01 14.17 -1.56
CA ILE A 35 -4.64 13.57 -0.29
C ILE A 35 -3.58 12.49 -0.54
N GLN A 36 -2.55 12.50 0.31
CA GLN A 36 -1.49 11.52 0.28
C GLN A 36 -1.40 10.81 1.63
N PHE A 37 -1.50 9.48 1.59
CA PHE A 37 -1.23 8.62 2.74
C PHE A 37 0.06 7.85 2.50
N LYS A 38 0.87 7.74 3.55
CA LYS A 38 2.08 6.93 3.56
C LYS A 38 1.96 5.92 4.70
N GLY A 39 2.44 4.72 4.48
CA GLY A 39 2.50 3.67 5.49
C GLY A 39 3.55 2.64 5.13
N HIS A 40 3.79 1.71 6.03
CA HIS A 40 4.62 0.55 5.77
C HIS A 40 4.05 -0.68 6.48
N PHE A 41 4.46 -1.85 6.01
CA PHE A 41 4.21 -3.12 6.67
C PHE A 41 5.44 -4.01 6.48
N SER A 42 5.69 -4.90 7.43
CA SER A 42 6.81 -5.83 7.37
C SER A 42 6.31 -7.20 6.92
N LEU A 43 7.02 -7.84 6.00
CA LEU A 43 6.81 -9.26 5.69
C LEU A 43 7.70 -10.07 6.63
N ILE A 44 7.11 -10.70 7.64
CA ILE A 44 7.79 -11.51 8.66
C ILE A 44 7.26 -12.95 8.58
N ARG A 45 8.16 -13.94 8.65
CA ARG A 45 7.82 -15.37 8.70
C ARG A 45 7.22 -15.85 10.02
#